data_AF-A0A836F4I5-F1
#
_entry.id   AF-A0A836F4I5-F1
#
_cell.length_a   1.000
_cell.length_b   1.000
_cell.length_c   1.000
_cell.angle_alpha   90.00
_cell.angle_beta   90.00
_cell.angle_gamma   90.00
#
_symmetry.space_group_name_H-M   'P 1'
#
loop_
_entity.id
_entity.type
_entity.pdbx_description
1 polymer ?
#
loop_
_entity_poly.entity_id
_entity_poly.type
_entity_poly.pdbx_seq_one_letter_code
_entity_poly.pdbx_strand_id
1 'polypeptide(L)'
;HRGHCEAVQDDEDKKAKIYDNHVTGDFLIWARKQAESRGSHKLLTNRYKGMTKLEEKNIKESWDLLMDSHLQAAYLHDHELNIKKSELNKKIVEKNLRLAEQQKQHQKYLNHFVYKHQLTADFYEQFNKGTR
;
A
#
# COMPACT_ATOMS: atom_id res chain seq x y z
N HIS A 1 78.14 -16.35 -19.85
CA HIS A 1 76.98 -15.89 -20.64
C HIS A 1 75.72 -16.72 -20.40
N ARG A 2 75.76 -18.06 -20.41
CA ARG A 2 74.57 -18.92 -20.22
C ARG A 2 73.82 -18.71 -18.88
N GLY A 3 74.52 -18.67 -17.76
CA GLY A 3 73.90 -18.47 -16.43
C GLY A 3 73.27 -17.09 -16.19
N HIS A 4 73.68 -16.05 -16.93
CA HIS A 4 73.03 -14.74 -16.83
C HIS A 4 71.71 -14.71 -17.60
N CYS A 5 71.64 -15.37 -18.76
CA CYS A 5 70.40 -15.57 -19.51
C CYS A 5 69.39 -16.43 -18.72
N GLU A 6 69.87 -17.49 -18.06
CA GLU A 6 69.03 -18.36 -17.23
C GLU A 6 68.44 -17.61 -16.02
N ALA A 7 69.23 -16.78 -15.32
CA ALA A 7 68.73 -15.97 -14.20
C ALA A 7 67.69 -14.93 -14.64
N VAL A 8 67.87 -14.33 -15.83
CA VAL A 8 66.89 -13.39 -16.40
C VAL A 8 65.59 -14.11 -16.74
N GLN A 9 65.66 -15.32 -17.33
CA GLN A 9 64.46 -16.13 -17.62
C GLN A 9 63.75 -16.58 -16.34
N ASP A 10 64.48 -16.98 -15.30
CA ASP A 10 63.90 -17.36 -14.01
C ASP A 10 63.15 -16.19 -13.36
N ASP A 11 63.68 -14.97 -13.47
CA ASP A 11 63.05 -13.77 -12.92
C ASP A 11 61.84 -13.33 -13.75
N GLU A 12 61.89 -13.49 -15.07
CA GLU A 12 60.73 -13.31 -15.96
C GLU A 12 59.62 -14.33 -15.65
N ASP A 13 59.96 -15.60 -15.45
CA ASP A 13 59.01 -16.67 -15.10
C ASP A 13 58.39 -16.44 -13.72
N LYS A 14 59.17 -16.00 -12.72
CA LYS A 14 58.65 -15.61 -11.41
C LYS A 14 57.68 -14.45 -11.55
N LYS A 15 58.03 -13.44 -12.34
CA LYS A 15 57.17 -12.27 -12.57
C LYS A 15 55.88 -12.66 -13.28
N ALA A 16 55.93 -13.50 -14.31
CA ALA A 16 54.75 -14.00 -15.01
C ALA A 16 53.85 -14.82 -14.09
N LYS A 17 54.41 -15.73 -13.27
CA LYS A 17 53.64 -16.48 -12.27
C LYS A 17 52.93 -15.57 -11.28
N ILE A 18 53.60 -14.53 -10.79
CA ILE A 18 53.02 -13.61 -9.82
C ILE A 18 51.94 -12.76 -10.50
N TYR A 19 52.27 -12.11 -11.62
CA TYR A 19 51.41 -11.12 -12.24
C TYR A 19 50.24 -11.73 -13.01
N ASP A 20 50.51 -12.67 -13.92
CA ASP A 20 49.48 -13.21 -14.82
C ASP A 20 48.59 -14.24 -14.11
N ASN A 21 49.16 -15.08 -13.25
CA ASN A 21 48.41 -16.17 -12.62
C ASN A 21 47.82 -15.81 -11.26
N HIS A 22 48.60 -15.21 -10.35
CA HIS A 22 48.15 -15.00 -8.97
C HIS A 22 47.43 -13.65 -8.81
N VAL A 23 48.08 -12.55 -9.17
CA VAL A 23 47.53 -11.18 -8.99
C VAL A 23 46.37 -10.93 -9.93
N THR A 24 46.57 -11.24 -11.22
CA THR A 24 45.52 -11.10 -12.25
C THR A 24 44.60 -12.32 -12.32
N GLY A 25 44.85 -13.30 -11.46
CA GLY A 25 44.04 -14.49 -11.34
C GLY A 25 42.59 -14.15 -11.02
N ASP A 26 41.71 -14.93 -11.63
CA ASP A 26 40.26 -14.92 -11.49
C ASP A 26 39.79 -14.89 -10.02
N PHE A 27 40.53 -15.54 -9.12
CA PHE A 27 40.25 -15.57 -7.69
C PHE A 27 40.42 -14.20 -7.03
N LEU A 28 41.52 -13.49 -7.30
CA LEU A 28 41.84 -12.21 -6.65
C LEU A 28 41.20 -11.00 -7.36
N ILE A 29 40.96 -11.07 -8.67
CA ILE A 29 40.25 -10.00 -9.41
C ILE A 29 38.74 -10.03 -9.19
N TRP A 30 38.20 -11.08 -8.56
CA TRP A 30 36.76 -11.21 -8.34
C TRP A 30 35.96 -11.17 -9.65
N ALA A 31 36.46 -11.82 -10.70
CA ALA A 31 35.84 -11.77 -12.02
C ALA A 31 34.41 -12.35 -12.00
N ARG A 32 33.41 -11.48 -12.24
CA ARG A 32 31.98 -11.83 -12.27
C ARG A 32 31.65 -12.94 -13.27
N LYS A 33 32.39 -13.01 -14.39
CA LYS A 33 32.22 -14.03 -15.43
C LYS A 33 32.31 -15.46 -14.91
N GLN A 34 33.00 -15.70 -13.79
CA GLN A 34 33.01 -17.04 -13.17
C GLN A 34 31.64 -17.47 -12.65
N ALA A 35 30.77 -16.53 -12.30
CA ALA A 35 29.41 -16.81 -11.90
C ALA A 35 28.49 -17.03 -13.11
N GLU A 36 28.92 -16.72 -14.34
CA GLU A 36 28.08 -16.89 -15.52
C GLU A 36 28.05 -18.36 -15.96
N SER A 37 26.86 -18.89 -16.22
CA SER A 37 26.71 -20.21 -16.85
C SER A 37 27.00 -20.09 -18.34
N ARG A 38 27.73 -21.06 -18.91
CA ARG A 38 28.11 -21.08 -20.33
C ARG A 38 26.94 -21.31 -21.30
N GLY A 39 25.77 -21.73 -20.80
CA GLY A 39 24.62 -22.11 -21.64
C GLY A 39 23.28 -21.59 -21.16
N SER A 40 23.25 -20.73 -20.14
CA SER A 40 22.00 -20.16 -19.62
C SER A 40 22.27 -18.78 -19.04
N HIS A 41 21.31 -17.85 -19.16
CA HIS A 41 21.35 -16.55 -18.46
C HIS A 41 21.23 -16.67 -16.93
N LYS A 42 21.48 -17.85 -16.37
CA LYS A 42 21.44 -18.14 -14.94
C LYS A 42 22.85 -18.08 -14.39
N LEU A 43 22.98 -17.52 -13.19
CA LEU A 43 24.25 -17.50 -12.48
C LEU A 43 24.46 -18.82 -11.73
N LEU A 44 25.70 -19.26 -11.65
CA LEU A 44 26.14 -20.39 -10.86
C LEU A 44 26.04 -20.03 -9.37
N THR A 45 25.14 -20.70 -8.66
CA THR A 45 24.82 -20.41 -7.25
C THR A 45 26.06 -20.37 -6.36
N ASN A 46 26.98 -21.33 -6.51
CA ASN A 46 28.18 -21.45 -5.68
C ASN A 46 29.23 -20.35 -5.95
N ARG A 47 29.13 -19.65 -7.09
CA ARG A 47 30.08 -18.58 -7.48
C ARG A 47 29.45 -17.20 -7.50
N TYR A 48 28.18 -17.09 -7.10
CA TYR A 48 27.47 -15.83 -7.01
C TYR A 48 28.01 -14.99 -5.86
N LYS A 49 28.23 -13.70 -6.13
CA LYS A 49 28.90 -12.76 -5.23
C LYS A 49 28.08 -11.49 -4.96
N GLY A 50 26.79 -11.50 -5.34
CA GLY A 50 25.91 -10.33 -5.28
C GLY A 50 25.64 -9.70 -6.64
N MET A 51 24.75 -8.70 -6.65
CA MET A 51 24.41 -7.94 -7.86
C MET A 51 25.45 -6.86 -8.14
N THR A 52 25.50 -6.40 -9.39
CA THR A 52 26.27 -5.18 -9.69
C THR A 52 25.50 -3.96 -9.21
N LYS A 53 26.25 -2.90 -8.89
CA LYS A 53 25.69 -1.59 -8.60
C LYS A 53 24.74 -1.09 -9.70
N LEU A 54 24.93 -1.50 -10.95
CA LEU A 54 24.03 -1.17 -12.06
C LEU A 54 22.69 -1.91 -11.95
N GLU A 55 22.72 -3.22 -11.67
CA GLU A 55 21.51 -4.02 -11.47
C GLU A 55 20.72 -3.54 -10.26
N GLU A 56 21.40 -3.24 -9.16
CA GLU A 56 20.77 -2.67 -7.97
C GLU A 56 20.09 -1.33 -8.26
N LYS A 57 20.73 -0.46 -9.05
CA LYS A 57 20.14 0.81 -9.47
C LYS A 57 18.90 0.60 -10.34
N ASN A 58 19.00 -0.24 -11.37
CA ASN A 58 17.87 -0.52 -12.27
C ASN A 58 16.68 -1.10 -11.50
N ILE A 59 16.95 -1.99 -10.55
CA ILE A 59 15.91 -2.57 -9.69
C ILE A 59 15.30 -1.47 -8.82
N LYS A 60 16.11 -0.64 -8.17
CA LYS A 60 15.61 0.48 -7.37
C LYS A 60 14.73 1.43 -8.19
N GLU A 61 15.19 1.85 -9.36
CA GLU A 61 14.43 2.71 -10.27
C GLU A 61 13.11 2.05 -10.70
N SER A 62 13.11 0.74 -10.97
CA SER A 62 11.87 0.01 -11.29
C SER A 62 10.87 -0.03 -10.14
N TRP A 63 11.37 -0.16 -8.90
CA TRP A 63 10.53 -0.12 -7.70
C TRP A 63 9.98 1.28 -7.44
N ASP A 64 10.79 2.31 -7.65
CA ASP A 64 10.37 3.71 -7.48
C ASP A 64 9.23 4.05 -8.47
N LEU A 65 9.37 3.66 -9.75
CA LEU A 65 8.32 3.84 -10.76
C LEU A 65 7.03 3.07 -10.43
N LEU A 66 7.15 1.84 -9.93
CA LEU A 66 6.01 1.04 -9.52
C LEU A 66 5.29 1.68 -8.33
N MET A 67 6.05 2.20 -7.37
CA MET A 67 5.52 2.89 -6.20
C MET A 67 4.73 4.14 -6.60
N ASP A 68 5.27 4.95 -7.53
CA ASP A 68 4.59 6.15 -8.02
C ASP A 68 3.25 5.81 -8.69
N SER A 69 3.22 4.74 -9.50
CA SER A 69 1.98 4.27 -10.13
C SER A 69 0.94 3.82 -9.10
N HIS A 70 1.35 3.04 -8.10
CA HIS A 70 0.46 2.61 -7.02
C HIS A 70 -0.05 3.78 -6.19
N LEU A 71 0.81 4.75 -5.89
CA LEU A 71 0.45 5.94 -5.15
C LEU A 71 -0.62 6.74 -5.88
N GLN A 72 -0.44 6.96 -7.18
CA GLN A 72 -1.44 7.65 -8.02
C GLN A 72 -2.79 6.91 -8.03
N ALA A 73 -2.77 5.59 -8.21
CA ALA A 73 -3.99 4.78 -8.19
C ALA A 73 -4.71 4.86 -6.82
N ALA A 74 -3.96 4.77 -5.72
CA ALA A 74 -4.50 4.89 -4.37
C ALA A 74 -5.16 6.26 -4.14
N TYR A 75 -4.51 7.36 -4.56
CA TYR A 75 -5.07 8.70 -4.46
C TYR A 75 -6.36 8.87 -5.25
N LEU A 76 -6.40 8.36 -6.49
CA LEU A 76 -7.61 8.43 -7.33
C LEU A 76 -8.78 7.67 -6.67
N HIS A 77 -8.52 6.45 -6.18
CA HIS A 77 -9.53 5.68 -5.48
C HIS A 77 -10.03 6.36 -4.20
N ASP A 78 -9.14 6.93 -3.39
CA ASP A 78 -9.53 7.64 -2.17
C ASP A 78 -10.41 8.85 -2.50
N HIS A 79 -10.02 9.62 -3.52
CA HIS A 79 -10.81 10.76 -3.99
C HIS A 79 -12.22 10.35 -4.46
N GLU A 80 -12.33 9.27 -5.25
CA GLU A 80 -13.63 8.72 -5.67
C GLU A 80 -14.49 8.28 -4.48
N LEU A 81 -13.89 7.60 -3.50
CA LEU A 81 -14.58 7.18 -2.27
C LEU A 81 -15.07 8.40 -1.47
N ASN A 82 -14.26 9.43 -1.38
CA ASN A 82 -14.60 10.67 -0.67
C ASN A 82 -15.79 11.38 -1.34
N ILE A 83 -15.84 11.43 -2.68
CA ILE A 83 -17.00 11.95 -3.41
C ILE A 83 -18.25 11.14 -3.07
N LYS A 84 -18.19 9.82 -3.24
CA LYS A 84 -19.33 8.92 -2.97
C LYS A 84 -19.83 9.05 -1.53
N LYS A 85 -18.91 9.15 -0.56
CA LYS A 85 -19.22 9.35 0.86
C LYS A 85 -19.92 10.69 1.09
N SER A 86 -19.44 11.77 0.47
CA SER A 86 -20.07 13.09 0.56
C SER A 86 -21.49 13.08 0.01
N GLU A 87 -21.72 12.46 -1.15
CA GLU A 87 -23.06 12.33 -1.74
C GLU A 87 -24.03 11.54 -0.86
N LEU A 88 -23.58 10.42 -0.29
CA LEU A 88 -24.38 9.63 0.65
C LEU A 88 -24.70 10.44 1.91
N ASN A 89 -23.72 11.16 2.46
CA ASN A 89 -23.95 12.04 3.61
C ASN A 89 -24.98 13.12 3.32
N LYS A 90 -24.96 13.74 2.14
CA LYS A 90 -25.99 14.71 1.73
C LYS A 90 -27.39 14.08 1.76
N LYS A 91 -27.53 12.87 1.20
CA LYS A 91 -28.81 12.13 1.21
C LYS A 91 -29.27 11.77 2.62
N ILE A 92 -28.34 11.41 3.52
CA ILE A 92 -28.64 11.13 4.93
C ILE A 92 -29.15 12.40 5.63
N VAL A 93 -28.46 13.53 5.46
CA VAL A 93 -28.86 14.80 6.05
C VAL A 93 -30.25 15.22 5.58
N GLU A 94 -30.52 15.11 4.28
CA GLU A 94 -31.84 15.44 3.72
C GLU A 94 -32.96 14.55 4.30
N LYS A 95 -32.73 13.23 4.39
CA LYS A 95 -33.70 12.31 5.00
C LYS A 95 -33.91 12.60 6.48
N ASN A 96 -32.85 12.90 7.22
CA ASN A 96 -32.92 13.23 8.64
C ASN A 96 -33.73 14.51 8.87
N LEU A 97 -33.56 15.51 8.00
CA LEU A 97 -34.36 16.74 8.05
C LEU A 97 -35.85 16.44 7.87
N ARG A 98 -36.21 15.72 6.78
CA ARG A 98 -37.61 15.35 6.51
C ARG A 98 -38.23 14.54 7.65
N LEU A 99 -37.47 13.59 8.21
CA LEU A 99 -37.91 12.76 9.32
C LEU A 99 -38.18 13.61 10.57
N ALA A 100 -37.29 14.55 10.89
CA ALA A 100 -37.46 15.46 12.02
C ALA A 100 -38.70 16.36 11.85
N GLU A 101 -38.95 16.85 10.64
CA GLU A 101 -40.16 17.62 10.33
C GLU A 101 -41.44 16.80 10.53
N GLN A 102 -41.47 15.57 10.01
CA GLN A 102 -42.59 14.65 10.19
C GLN A 102 -42.85 14.34 11.66
N GLN A 103 -41.79 14.04 12.43
CA GLN A 103 -41.88 13.80 13.87
C GLN A 103 -42.45 15.02 14.59
N LYS A 104 -41.98 16.23 14.27
CA LYS A 104 -42.47 17.47 14.86
C LYS A 104 -43.94 17.71 14.54
N GLN A 105 -44.36 17.48 13.29
CA GLN A 105 -45.77 17.59 12.89
C GLN A 105 -46.65 16.59 13.62
N HIS A 106 -46.21 15.33 13.71
CA HIS A 106 -46.93 14.29 14.43
C HIS A 106 -47.07 14.60 15.92
N GLN A 107 -45.99 15.07 16.56
CA GLN A 107 -46.02 15.48 17.97
C GLN A 107 -47.03 16.63 18.20
N LYS A 108 -47.06 17.62 17.30
CA LYS A 108 -48.06 18.69 17.36
C LYS A 108 -49.48 18.14 17.26
N TYR A 109 -49.72 17.21 16.36
CA TYR A 109 -51.02 16.56 16.22
C TYR A 109 -51.44 15.84 17.50
N LEU A 110 -50.57 14.98 18.06
CA LEU A 110 -50.84 14.26 19.30
C LEU A 110 -51.17 15.23 20.45
N ASN A 111 -50.33 16.24 20.65
CA ASN A 111 -50.53 17.22 21.72
C ASN A 111 -51.82 18.03 21.56
N HIS A 112 -52.21 18.35 20.33
CA HIS A 112 -53.36 19.22 20.09
C HIS A 112 -54.69 18.48 20.04
N PHE A 113 -54.72 17.30 19.42
CA PHE A 113 -55.96 16.57 19.12
C PHE A 113 -56.16 15.33 19.99
N VAL A 114 -55.09 14.58 20.32
CA VAL A 114 -55.20 13.30 21.02
C VAL A 114 -55.11 13.47 22.53
N TYR A 115 -54.12 14.23 23.01
CA TYR A 115 -53.87 14.41 24.44
C TYR A 115 -54.72 15.51 25.08
N LYS A 116 -55.58 16.19 24.33
CA LYS A 116 -56.63 17.00 24.94
C LYS A 116 -57.73 16.07 25.45
N HIS A 117 -57.96 16.07 26.76
CA HIS A 117 -59.11 15.38 27.34
C HIS A 117 -60.40 16.05 26.87
N GLN A 118 -61.10 15.39 25.93
CA GLN A 118 -62.51 15.66 25.74
C GLN A 118 -63.26 14.88 26.80
N LEU A 119 -63.90 15.60 27.74
CA LEU A 119 -64.78 14.98 28.72
C LEU A 119 -65.96 14.36 27.96
N THR A 120 -66.04 13.04 27.97
CA THR A 120 -67.08 12.26 27.29
C THR A 120 -68.43 12.55 27.95
N ALA A 121 -69.54 12.62 27.20
CA ALA A 121 -70.86 12.93 27.76
C ALA A 121 -71.24 12.00 28.93
N ASP A 122 -70.85 10.72 28.84
CA ASP A 122 -70.98 9.70 29.89
C ASP A 122 -70.34 10.11 31.23
N PHE A 123 -69.27 10.91 31.20
CA PHE A 123 -68.60 11.42 32.40
C PHE A 123 -69.52 12.37 33.19
N TYR A 124 -70.27 13.23 32.49
CA TYR A 124 -71.19 14.18 33.14
C TYR A 124 -72.46 13.50 33.63
N GLU A 125 -72.94 12.50 32.89
CA GLU A 125 -74.12 11.75 33.31
C GLU A 125 -73.91 11.00 34.63
N GLN A 126 -72.68 10.59 34.97
CA GLN A 126 -72.40 9.88 36.23
C GLN A 126 -72.76 10.71 37.49
N PHE A 127 -72.76 12.03 37.40
CA PHE A 127 -73.10 12.90 38.51
C PHE A 127 -74.61 13.15 38.57
N ASN A 128 -75.20 13.10 39.78
CA ASN A 128 -76.63 13.33 40.07
C ASN A 128 -77.62 12.23 39.63
N LYS A 129 -77.19 10.97 39.42
CA LYS A 129 -78.13 9.84 39.16
C LYS A 129 -78.89 9.33 40.40
N GLY A 130 -78.61 9.85 41.59
CA GLY A 130 -79.29 9.48 42.83
C GLY A 130 -79.88 10.69 43.55
N THR A 131 -81.19 10.68 43.78
CA THR A 131 -81.85 11.57 44.73
C THR A 131 -81.46 11.16 46.14
N ARG A 132 -81.00 12.13 46.93
CA ARG A 132 -80.77 11.97 48.37
C ARG A 132 -82.07 12.13 49.13
#